data_AF-A0A924KL80-F1
#
_entry.id   AF-A0A924KL80-F1
#
_cell.length_a   1.000
_cell.length_b   1.000
_cell.length_c   1.000
_cell.angle_alpha   90.00
_cell.angle_beta   90.00
_cell.angle_gamma   90.00
#
_symmetry.space_group_name_H-M   'P 1'
#
loop_
_entity.id
_entity.type
_entity.pdbx_description
1 polymer ?
#
loop_
_entity_poly.entity_id
_entity_poly.type
_entity_poly.pdbx_seq_one_letter_code
_entity_poly.pdbx_strand_id
1 'polypeptide(L)'
;MVVWHDFYFYWTHPLLHRKWLLRHVHGVHHRSRNPSPWAAYAFHPLEAVVNGLVIPLALCVVPLNGLVLFVFSIHQIVRNAHGHAALETMPAGFVHH
;
A
#
# COMPACT_ATOMS: atom_id res chain seq x y z
N MET A 1 7.09 4.33 -11.83
CA MET A 1 6.90 4.01 -10.40
C MET A 1 5.55 3.39 -10.09
N VAL A 2 4.43 3.92 -10.60
CA VAL A 2 3.08 3.38 -10.31
C VAL A 2 2.96 1.89 -10.68
N VAL A 3 3.24 1.52 -11.95
CA VAL A 3 3.18 0.12 -12.39
C VAL A 3 4.09 -0.80 -11.59
N TRP A 4 5.30 -0.34 -11.27
CA TRP A 4 6.26 -1.08 -10.45
C TRP A 4 5.72 -1.35 -9.05
N HIS A 5 5.15 -0.32 -8.42
CA HIS A 5 4.54 -0.45 -7.11
C HIS A 5 3.33 -1.38 -7.14
N ASP A 6 2.44 -1.25 -8.12
CA ASP A 6 1.24 -2.07 -8.20
C ASP A 6 1.60 -3.54 -8.42
N PHE A 7 2.58 -3.81 -9.29
CA PHE A 7 3.15 -5.14 -9.44
C PHE A 7 3.69 -5.66 -8.10
N TYR A 8 4.57 -4.91 -7.45
CA TYR A 8 5.19 -5.32 -6.18
C TYR A 8 4.16 -5.57 -5.07
N PHE A 9 3.20 -4.66 -4.92
CA PHE A 9 2.15 -4.75 -3.91
C PHE A 9 1.21 -5.92 -4.18
N TYR A 10 0.82 -6.14 -5.44
CA TYR A 10 -0.02 -7.28 -5.83
C TYR A 10 0.58 -8.61 -5.41
N TRP A 11 1.91 -8.77 -5.52
CA TRP A 11 2.58 -10.01 -5.12
C TRP A 11 2.85 -10.10 -3.62
N THR A 12 3.21 -9.00 -2.97
CA THR A 12 3.59 -9.02 -1.54
C THR A 12 2.38 -9.03 -0.61
N HIS A 13 1.29 -8.37 -0.96
CA HIS A 13 0.11 -8.25 -0.12
C HIS A 13 -0.59 -9.62 0.14
N PRO A 14 -0.80 -10.51 -0.85
CA PRO A 14 -1.31 -11.85 -0.58
C PRO A 14 -0.38 -12.71 0.28
N LEU A 15 0.95 -12.47 0.20
CA LEU A 15 1.90 -13.15 1.09
C LEU A 15 1.69 -12.72 2.54
N LEU A 16 1.48 -11.43 2.79
CA LEU A 16 1.14 -10.90 4.11
C LEU A 16 -0.17 -11.47 4.67
N HIS A 17 -1.10 -11.88 3.80
CA HIS A 17 -2.36 -12.54 4.18
C HIS A 17 -2.22 -14.04 4.50
N ARG A 18 -1.05 -14.65 4.33
CA ARG A 18 -0.83 -16.05 4.74
C ARG A 18 -1.00 -16.18 6.26
N LYS A 19 -1.57 -17.31 6.71
CA LYS A 19 -1.99 -17.55 8.11
C LYS A 19 -1.03 -17.05 9.20
N TRP A 20 0.28 -17.28 9.04
CA TRP A 20 1.27 -16.85 10.02
C TRP A 20 1.50 -15.33 9.98
N LEU A 21 1.72 -14.76 8.80
CA LEU A 21 1.95 -13.32 8.61
C LEU A 21 0.69 -12.52 8.96
N LEU A 22 -0.49 -13.01 8.60
CA LEU A 22 -1.76 -12.40 8.95
C LEU A 22 -1.93 -12.30 10.47
N ARG A 23 -1.56 -13.33 11.24
CA ARG A 23 -1.77 -13.30 12.69
C ARG A 23 -0.78 -12.41 13.42
N HIS A 24 0.48 -12.39 13.00
CA HIS A 24 1.57 -11.76 13.77
C HIS A 24 2.02 -10.40 13.20
N VAL A 25 1.79 -10.15 11.91
CA VAL A 25 2.29 -8.97 11.22
C VAL A 25 1.12 -8.18 10.67
N HIS A 26 0.45 -8.69 9.65
CA HIS A 26 -0.56 -7.95 8.89
C HIS A 26 -1.88 -7.78 9.65
N GLY A 27 -2.12 -8.60 10.67
CA GLY A 27 -3.29 -8.48 11.53
C GLY A 27 -3.30 -7.16 12.31
N VAL A 28 -2.14 -6.53 12.53
CA VAL A 28 -2.05 -5.19 13.13
C VAL A 28 -2.84 -4.18 12.31
N HIS A 29 -2.63 -4.19 11.00
CA HIS A 29 -3.33 -3.34 10.04
C HIS A 29 -4.83 -3.65 9.99
N HIS A 30 -5.19 -4.93 9.97
CA HIS A 30 -6.60 -5.37 9.95
C HIS A 30 -7.37 -5.22 11.28
N ARG A 31 -6.73 -4.80 12.37
CA ARG A 31 -7.44 -4.55 13.63
C ARG A 31 -8.39 -3.36 13.55
N SER A 32 -8.12 -2.39 12.67
CA SER A 32 -8.99 -1.24 12.52
C SER A 32 -10.24 -1.63 11.72
N ARG A 33 -11.39 -1.70 12.40
CA ARG A 33 -12.68 -2.01 11.78
C ARG A 33 -13.37 -0.80 11.15
N ASN A 34 -12.96 0.41 11.54
CA ASN A 34 -13.42 1.63 10.92
C ASN A 34 -12.33 2.13 9.95
N PRO A 35 -12.56 2.05 8.62
CA PRO A 35 -11.61 2.59 7.66
C PRO A 35 -11.47 4.09 7.90
N SER A 36 -10.23 4.53 8.05
CA SER A 36 -9.89 5.95 8.09
C SER A 36 -8.51 6.17 7.46
N PRO A 37 -8.19 7.39 6.99
CA PRO A 37 -6.86 7.71 6.50
C PRO A 37 -5.74 7.41 7.51
N TRP A 38 -6.04 7.43 8.81
CA TRP A 38 -5.08 7.09 9.87
C TRP A 38 -4.89 5.58 10.02
N ALA A 39 -5.97 4.81 9.88
CA ALA A 39 -5.92 3.35 9.91
C ALA A 39 -5.03 2.79 8.78
N ALA A 40 -4.99 3.49 7.64
CA ALA A 40 -4.11 3.15 6.51
C ALA A 40 -2.61 3.08 6.88
N TYR A 41 -2.19 3.78 7.93
CA TYR A 41 -0.79 3.84 8.40
C TYR A 41 -0.52 3.06 9.68
N ALA A 42 -1.53 2.36 10.22
CA ALA A 42 -1.42 1.58 11.44
C ALA A 42 -0.94 0.14 11.16
N PHE A 43 0.27 -0.02 10.62
CA PHE A 43 0.84 -1.32 10.27
C PHE A 43 2.02 -1.73 11.16
N HIS A 44 2.32 -3.03 11.20
CA HIS A 44 3.47 -3.58 11.91
C HIS A 44 4.80 -3.10 11.28
N PRO A 45 5.89 -2.88 12.03
CA PRO A 45 7.17 -2.44 11.45
C PRO A 45 7.69 -3.33 10.31
N LEU A 46 7.54 -4.65 10.40
CA LEU A 46 7.90 -5.56 9.30
C LEU A 46 7.09 -5.30 8.02
N GLU A 47 5.80 -4.98 8.17
CA GLU A 47 4.97 -4.62 7.02
C GLU A 47 5.39 -3.27 6.44
N ALA A 48 5.78 -2.31 7.28
CA ALA A 48 6.37 -1.05 6.82
C ALA A 48 7.66 -1.28 6.01
N VAL A 49 8.53 -2.20 6.46
CA VAL A 49 9.75 -2.58 5.72
C VAL A 49 9.39 -3.20 4.38
N VAL A 50 8.48 -4.18 4.36
CA VAL A 50 8.05 -4.83 3.10
C VAL A 50 7.49 -3.78 2.13
N ASN A 51 6.59 -2.91 2.58
CA ASN A 51 6.03 -1.85 1.73
C ASN A 51 7.09 -0.82 1.29
N GLY A 52 8.03 -0.48 2.17
CA GLY A 52 9.11 0.49 1.90
C GLY A 52 10.16 -0.02 0.91
N LEU A 53 10.39 -1.34 0.83
CA LEU A 53 11.36 -1.95 -0.07
C LEU A 53 11.07 -1.73 -1.56
N VAL A 54 9.86 -1.30 -1.91
CA VAL A 54 9.49 -0.99 -3.30
C VAL A 54 10.42 0.05 -3.96
N ILE A 55 10.87 1.06 -3.19
CA ILE A 55 11.75 2.13 -3.68
C ILE A 55 13.19 1.64 -3.90
N PRO A 56 13.89 1.05 -2.91
CA PRO A 56 15.25 0.56 -3.14
C PRO A 56 15.30 -0.52 -4.21
N LEU A 57 14.31 -1.42 -4.28
CA LEU A 57 14.25 -2.41 -5.36
C LEU A 57 14.10 -1.76 -6.74
N ALA A 58 13.33 -0.67 -6.85
CA ALA A 58 13.22 0.06 -8.11
C ALA A 58 14.55 0.74 -8.51
N LEU A 59 15.27 1.31 -7.54
CA LEU A 59 16.58 1.94 -7.73
C LEU A 59 17.66 0.93 -8.18
N CYS A 60 17.53 -0.34 -7.79
CA CYS A 60 18.43 -1.40 -8.28
C CYS A 60 18.23 -1.74 -9.77
N VAL A 61 17.05 -1.46 -10.34
CA VAL A 61 16.74 -1.77 -11.74
C VAL A 61 17.00 -0.58 -12.65
N VAL A 62 16.62 0.62 -12.22
CA VAL A 62 16.82 1.85 -12.98
C VAL A 62 17.21 3.01 -12.07
N PRO A 63 18.10 3.92 -12.51
CA PRO A 63 18.37 5.15 -11.78
C PRO A 63 17.13 6.04 -11.83
N LEU A 64 16.64 6.45 -10.66
CA LEU A 64 15.46 7.31 -10.54
C LEU A 64 15.85 8.69 -10.03
N ASN A 65 15.26 9.72 -10.63
CA ASN A 65 15.43 11.09 -10.18
C ASN A 65 14.71 11.32 -8.84
N GLY A 66 15.30 12.12 -7.95
CA GLY A 66 14.71 12.44 -6.64
C GLY A 66 13.31 13.05 -6.72
N LEU A 67 13.01 13.86 -7.75
CA LEU A 67 11.68 14.40 -8.00
C LEU A 67 10.65 13.30 -8.27
N VAL A 68 11.03 12.24 -8.99
CA VAL A 68 10.14 11.10 -9.24
C VAL A 68 9.83 10.39 -7.92
N LEU A 69 10.82 10.20 -7.05
CA LEU A 69 10.61 9.59 -5.73
C LEU A 69 9.71 10.46 -4.86
N PHE A 70 9.93 11.78 -4.86
CA PHE A 70 9.14 12.73 -4.08
C PHE A 70 7.67 12.77 -4.54
N VAL A 71 7.43 13.01 -5.82
CA VAL A 71 6.07 13.04 -6.40
C VAL A 71 5.37 11.69 -6.18
N PHE A 72 6.09 10.59 -6.37
CA PHE A 72 5.55 9.27 -6.12
C PHE A 72 5.17 9.07 -4.65
N SER A 73 5.98 9.53 -3.71
CA SER A 73 5.68 9.44 -2.27
C SER A 73 4.41 10.21 -1.90
N ILE A 74 4.23 11.41 -2.44
CA ILE A 74 2.99 12.19 -2.25
C ILE A 74 1.79 11.47 -2.87
N HIS A 75 1.94 10.94 -4.08
CA HIS A 75 0.90 10.15 -4.74
C HIS A 75 0.50 8.92 -3.92
N GLN A 76 1.47 8.22 -3.30
CA GLN A 76 1.20 7.09 -2.41
C GLN A 76 0.40 7.51 -1.18
N ILE A 77 0.76 8.65 -0.58
CA ILE A 77 0.07 9.15 0.61
C ILE A 77 -1.40 9.43 0.31
N VAL A 78 -1.65 10.16 -0.78
CA VAL A 78 -3.00 10.53 -1.22
C VAL A 78 -3.80 9.29 -1.58
N ARG A 79 -3.25 8.36 -2.37
CA ARG A 79 -3.97 7.16 -2.81
C ARG A 79 -4.29 6.24 -1.63
N ASN A 80 -3.37 6.05 -0.69
CA ASN A 80 -3.59 5.19 0.47
C ASN A 80 -4.64 5.78 1.42
N ALA A 81 -4.57 7.09 1.67
CA ALA A 81 -5.58 7.81 2.44
C ALA A 81 -6.97 7.74 1.78
N HIS A 82 -7.04 7.93 0.46
CA HIS A 82 -8.26 7.84 -0.32
C HIS A 82 -8.89 6.44 -0.24
N GLY A 83 -8.09 5.38 -0.43
CA GLY A 83 -8.57 3.99 -0.35
C GLY A 83 -9.08 3.57 1.03
N HIS A 84 -8.75 4.32 2.08
CA HIS A 84 -9.22 4.07 3.45
C HIS A 84 -10.15 5.17 3.97
N ALA A 85 -10.62 6.09 3.12
CA ALA A 85 -11.40 7.23 3.56
C ALA A 85 -12.84 6.90 3.98
N ALA A 86 -13.26 5.63 3.93
CA ALA A 86 -14.65 5.18 4.13
C ALA A 86 -15.67 5.89 3.20
N LEU A 87 -15.18 6.50 2.12
CA LEU A 87 -15.98 7.19 1.12
C LEU A 87 -15.97 6.35 -0.15
N GLU A 88 -17.16 6.03 -0.67
CA GLU A 88 -17.29 5.47 -2.01
C GLU A 88 -17.15 6.62 -3.01
N THR A 89 -16.02 6.67 -3.69
CA THR A 89 -15.71 7.72 -4.67
C THR A 89 -15.92 7.26 -6.10
N MET A 90 -16.18 5.97 -6.32
CA MET A 90 -16.46 5.43 -7.64
C MET A 90 -17.94 5.61 -8.00
N PRO A 91 -18.25 5.79 -9.30
CA PRO A 91 -19.63 5.85 -9.76
C PRO A 91 -20.40 4.57 -9.41
N ALA A 92 -21.71 4.71 -9.18
CA ALA A 92 -22.59 3.56 -9.06
C ALA A 92 -22.46 2.66 -10.30
N GLY A 93 -22.25 1.36 -10.11
CA GLY A 93 -22.06 0.41 -11.22
C GLY A 93 -20.60 0.03 -11.51
N PHE A 94 -19.60 0.70 -10.94
CA PHE A 94 -18.18 0.49 -11.29
C PHE A 94 -17.67 -0.95 -11.12
N VAL A 95 -18.21 -1.67 -10.13
CA VAL A 95 -17.87 -3.08 -9.84
C VAL A 95 -18.82 -4.11 -10.46
N HIS A 96 -19.82 -3.66 -11.23
CA HIS A 96 -20.68 -4.57 -11.98
C HIS A 96 -20.05 -4.83 -13.35
N HIS A 97 -19.38 -5.98 -13.48
CA HIS A 97 -18.87 -6.52 -14.74
C HIS A 97 -19.66 -7.77 -15.12
#